data_AF-A0A522GMM3-F1
#
_entry.id   AF-A0A522GMM3-F1
#
_cell.length_a   1.000
_cell.length_b   1.000
_cell.length_c   1.000
_cell.angle_alpha   90.00
_cell.angle_beta   90.00
_cell.angle_gamma   90.00
#
_symmetry.space_group_name_H-M   'P 1'
#
loop_
_entity.id
_entity.type
_entity.pdbx_description
1 polymer ?
#
loop_
_entity_poly.entity_id
_entity_poly.type
_entity_poly.pdbx_seq_one_letter_code
_entity_poly.pdbx_strand_id
1 'polypeptide(L)'
;MFGTRGKSLFAAGLLACGLLGAAPAQAATAGIVNATFASVGQETSVPYGWVGFCQRYAGECNHGTLEPVDINLNAKTLTEITRINLWVNKTVQPVSDWDHWHVADQWDYPMDGKGDCEDYALLKRRLLIARGFPRQALLMTVVKDEHNEGHAVLTVKTNHGEYILDNLTDKIKPWAQTPYRFVKRQSQSNEMVWLRIGPPTQAPAYVSRGTSRTH
;
A
#
# COMPACT_ATOMS: atom_id res chain seq x y z
N MET A 1 -19.42 -44.79 -77.56
CA MET A 1 -18.19 -44.02 -77.27
C MET A 1 -18.40 -43.23 -75.98
N PHE A 2 -17.48 -43.42 -75.04
CA PHE A 2 -17.40 -42.76 -73.73
C PHE A 2 -17.34 -41.22 -73.83
N GLY A 3 -17.82 -40.50 -72.81
CA GLY A 3 -17.53 -39.07 -72.68
C GLY A 3 -18.28 -38.35 -71.57
N THR A 4 -17.65 -38.27 -70.40
CA THR A 4 -18.13 -37.75 -69.11
C THR A 4 -17.99 -36.24 -68.88
N ARG A 5 -18.84 -35.74 -67.97
CA ARG A 5 -18.58 -34.75 -66.88
C ARG A 5 -18.44 -33.25 -67.21
N GLY A 6 -19.13 -32.45 -66.38
CA GLY A 6 -18.86 -31.04 -66.12
C GLY A 6 -19.90 -30.38 -65.20
N LYS A 7 -20.00 -30.83 -63.94
CA LYS A 7 -20.78 -30.13 -62.90
C LYS A 7 -19.87 -29.07 -62.26
N SER A 8 -20.20 -27.79 -62.44
CA SER A 8 -19.58 -26.70 -61.67
C SER A 8 -20.55 -26.27 -60.56
N LEU A 9 -20.23 -26.67 -59.34
CA LEU A 9 -20.89 -26.20 -58.11
C LEU A 9 -20.32 -24.81 -57.77
N PHE A 10 -21.17 -23.78 -57.81
CA PHE A 10 -20.89 -22.50 -57.17
C PHE A 10 -21.09 -22.68 -55.66
N ALA A 11 -19.99 -22.71 -54.90
CA ALA A 11 -20.04 -22.64 -53.44
C ALA A 11 -20.26 -21.18 -53.02
N ALA A 12 -21.46 -20.87 -52.52
CA ALA A 12 -21.76 -19.60 -51.88
C ALA A 12 -21.09 -19.58 -50.48
N GLY A 13 -20.07 -18.75 -50.33
CA GLY A 13 -19.43 -18.49 -49.03
C GLY A 13 -20.33 -17.63 -48.15
N LEU A 14 -20.88 -18.22 -47.10
CA LEU A 14 -21.54 -17.50 -45.99
C LEU A 14 -20.45 -16.85 -45.12
N LEU A 15 -20.25 -15.54 -45.27
CA LEU A 15 -19.56 -14.73 -44.26
C LEU A 15 -20.49 -14.54 -43.06
N ALA A 16 -20.34 -15.37 -42.03
CA ALA A 16 -20.91 -15.13 -40.73
C ALA A 16 -20.05 -14.08 -39.99
N CYS A 17 -20.50 -12.82 -40.00
CA CYS A 17 -19.97 -11.77 -39.14
C CYS A 17 -20.32 -12.11 -37.68
N GLY A 18 -19.38 -12.74 -36.98
CA GLY A 18 -19.49 -12.97 -35.54
C GLY A 18 -19.48 -11.66 -34.78
N LEU A 19 -20.61 -11.29 -34.21
CA LEU A 19 -20.73 -10.23 -33.20
C LEU A 19 -19.98 -10.70 -31.94
N LEU A 20 -18.75 -10.24 -31.77
CA LEU A 20 -18.01 -10.34 -30.51
C LEU A 20 -18.69 -9.40 -29.50
N GLY A 21 -19.65 -9.94 -28.75
CA GLY A 21 -20.20 -9.28 -27.57
C GLY A 21 -19.10 -9.14 -26.52
N ALA A 22 -18.59 -7.92 -26.34
CA ALA A 22 -17.74 -7.59 -25.20
C ALA A 22 -18.57 -7.75 -23.91
N ALA A 23 -18.30 -8.82 -23.16
CA ALA A 23 -18.88 -8.97 -21.83
C ALA A 23 -18.41 -7.79 -20.95
N PRO A 24 -19.30 -7.16 -20.16
CA PRO A 24 -18.86 -6.14 -19.23
C PRO A 24 -17.92 -6.77 -18.21
N ALA A 25 -16.72 -6.21 -18.07
CA ALA A 25 -15.82 -6.58 -16.98
C ALA A 25 -16.48 -6.15 -15.66
N GLN A 26 -17.10 -7.09 -14.94
CA GLN A 26 -17.52 -6.87 -13.57
C GLN A 26 -16.26 -6.63 -12.73
N ALA A 27 -15.95 -5.36 -12.44
CA ALA A 27 -14.99 -5.02 -11.41
C ALA A 27 -15.48 -5.63 -10.10
N ALA A 28 -14.75 -6.62 -9.58
CA ALA A 28 -15.02 -7.19 -8.28
C ALA A 28 -14.91 -6.06 -7.24
N THR A 29 -16.04 -5.59 -6.73
CA THR A 29 -16.06 -4.74 -5.54
C THR A 29 -15.55 -5.60 -4.40
N ALA A 30 -14.28 -5.42 -4.02
CA ALA A 30 -13.78 -5.97 -2.77
C ALA A 30 -14.73 -5.52 -1.66
N GLY A 31 -15.47 -6.45 -1.08
CA GLY A 31 -16.43 -6.15 -0.02
C GLY A 31 -15.71 -5.58 1.20
N ILE A 32 -16.43 -4.79 2.01
CA ILE A 32 -15.93 -4.34 3.30
C ILE A 32 -15.82 -5.58 4.21
N VAL A 33 -14.60 -6.04 4.47
CA VAL A 33 -14.33 -7.12 5.41
C VAL A 33 -14.07 -6.50 6.78
N ASN A 34 -14.89 -6.77 7.78
CA ASN A 34 -14.63 -6.28 9.14
C ASN A 34 -13.27 -6.77 9.66
N ALA A 35 -12.52 -5.86 10.26
CA ALA A 35 -11.22 -6.07 10.87
C ALA A 35 -11.28 -5.79 12.38
N THR A 36 -10.25 -6.19 13.10
CA THR A 36 -10.05 -5.81 14.51
C THR A 36 -9.18 -4.56 14.60
N PHE A 37 -9.06 -4.00 15.81
CA PHE A 37 -8.11 -2.93 16.11
C PHE A 37 -6.88 -3.52 16.80
N ALA A 38 -5.68 -3.07 16.41
CA ALA A 38 -4.46 -3.47 17.10
C ALA A 38 -4.44 -2.89 18.52
N SER A 39 -4.07 -3.73 19.50
CA SER A 39 -3.79 -3.26 20.85
C SER A 39 -2.47 -2.50 20.86
N VAL A 40 -2.52 -1.24 21.32
CA VAL A 40 -1.35 -0.36 21.44
C VAL A 40 -0.86 -0.34 22.89
N GLY A 41 0.46 -0.40 23.05
CA GLY A 41 1.13 -0.33 24.34
C GLY A 41 1.68 1.06 24.65
N GLN A 42 2.74 1.08 25.47
CA GLN A 42 3.46 2.29 25.85
C GLN A 42 4.13 2.98 24.65
N GLU A 43 4.45 4.25 24.82
CA GLU A 43 5.27 5.02 23.90
C GLU A 43 6.65 4.36 23.71
N THR A 44 7.21 4.51 22.52
CA THR A 44 8.49 3.94 22.11
C THR A 44 9.27 4.93 21.24
N SER A 45 10.50 4.59 20.90
CA SER A 45 11.35 5.44 20.08
C SER A 45 10.76 5.68 18.69
N VAL A 46 10.82 6.94 18.27
CA VAL A 46 10.54 7.37 16.90
C VAL A 46 11.55 6.69 15.94
N PRO A 47 11.11 6.13 14.79
CA PRO A 47 12.03 5.62 13.78
C PRO A 47 13.00 6.70 13.30
N TYR A 48 14.26 6.31 13.09
CA TYR A 48 15.31 7.22 12.64
C TYR A 48 14.93 7.93 11.32
N GLY A 49 14.44 7.15 10.34
CA GLY A 49 13.96 7.70 9.07
C GLY A 49 12.86 8.74 9.22
N TRP A 50 11.88 8.52 10.12
CA TRP A 50 10.83 9.51 10.40
C TRP A 50 11.37 10.82 10.99
N VAL A 51 12.38 10.75 11.87
CA VAL A 51 13.03 11.97 12.40
C VAL A 51 13.67 12.77 11.27
N GLY A 52 14.44 12.11 10.39
CA GLY A 52 15.06 12.75 9.23
C GLY A 52 14.03 13.33 8.25
N PHE A 53 12.95 12.59 8.00
CA PHE A 53 11.83 13.04 7.19
C PHE A 53 11.20 14.32 7.75
N CYS A 54 10.89 14.36 9.05
CA CYS A 54 10.31 15.55 9.69
C CYS A 54 11.24 16.76 9.68
N GLN A 55 12.56 16.56 9.70
CA GLN A 55 13.52 17.66 9.55
C GLN A 55 13.48 18.28 8.15
N ARG A 56 13.30 17.45 7.11
CA ARG A 56 13.15 17.93 5.71
C ARG A 56 11.76 18.48 5.42
N TYR A 57 10.73 17.86 6.00
CA TYR A 57 9.32 18.12 5.76
C TYR A 57 8.60 18.49 7.06
N ALA A 58 8.97 19.62 7.66
CA ALA A 58 8.42 20.05 8.95
C ALA A 58 6.88 20.11 8.98
N GLY A 59 6.26 20.47 7.84
CA GLY A 59 4.80 20.50 7.68
C GLY A 59 4.10 19.14 7.80
N GLU A 60 4.83 18.03 7.73
CA GLU A 60 4.25 16.68 7.88
C GLU A 60 4.14 16.26 9.35
N CYS A 61 4.81 16.98 10.26
CA CYS A 61 5.01 16.55 11.64
C CYS A 61 4.75 17.66 12.68
N ASN A 62 4.32 18.85 12.26
CA ASN A 62 4.15 20.02 13.14
C ASN A 62 2.68 20.36 13.45
N HIS A 63 1.77 19.41 13.28
CA HIS A 63 0.33 19.60 13.50
C HIS A 63 -0.10 19.64 14.97
N GLY A 64 0.84 19.44 15.91
CA GLY A 64 0.54 19.33 17.33
C GLY A 64 -0.31 18.10 17.66
N THR A 65 -0.97 18.15 18.82
CA THR A 65 -1.86 17.08 19.28
C THR A 65 -3.27 17.32 18.75
N LEU A 66 -3.81 16.33 18.05
CA LEU A 66 -5.18 16.30 17.55
C LEU A 66 -6.01 15.23 18.26
N GLU A 67 -7.32 15.43 18.31
CA GLU A 67 -8.25 14.38 18.72
C GLU A 67 -8.19 13.18 17.75
N PRO A 68 -8.16 11.92 18.23
CA PRO A 68 -8.22 10.76 17.37
C PRO A 68 -9.48 10.75 16.50
N VAL A 69 -9.30 10.45 15.20
CA VAL A 69 -10.40 10.30 14.25
C VAL A 69 -10.16 9.04 13.44
N ASP A 70 -11.22 8.25 13.25
CA ASP A 70 -11.24 7.09 12.38
C ASP A 70 -11.94 7.42 11.05
N ILE A 71 -11.51 6.78 9.98
CA ILE A 71 -12.19 6.90 8.69
C ILE A 71 -13.55 6.20 8.77
N ASN A 72 -14.61 6.88 8.35
CA ASN A 72 -15.89 6.23 8.09
C ASN A 72 -15.81 5.43 6.78
N LEU A 73 -15.55 4.13 6.89
CA LEU A 73 -15.38 3.24 5.75
C LEU A 73 -16.72 2.91 5.10
N ASN A 74 -16.89 3.40 3.88
CA ASN A 74 -17.99 3.09 2.98
C ASN A 74 -17.46 2.80 1.58
N ALA A 75 -18.35 2.53 0.62
CA ALA A 75 -17.96 2.22 -0.77
C ALA A 75 -17.07 3.31 -1.39
N LYS A 76 -17.40 4.60 -1.20
CA LYS A 76 -16.63 5.71 -1.77
C LYS A 76 -15.22 5.79 -1.19
N THR A 77 -15.09 5.74 0.13
CA THR A 77 -13.77 5.79 0.79
C THR A 77 -12.93 4.56 0.46
N LEU A 78 -13.55 3.37 0.41
CA LEU A 78 -12.85 2.13 0.04
C LEU A 78 -12.34 2.18 -1.40
N THR A 79 -13.15 2.67 -2.35
CA THR A 79 -12.72 2.87 -3.73
C THR A 79 -11.51 3.79 -3.80
N GLU A 80 -11.53 4.92 -3.10
CA GLU A 80 -10.41 5.87 -3.16
C GLU A 80 -9.13 5.33 -2.51
N ILE A 81 -9.24 4.63 -1.36
CA ILE A 81 -8.10 3.95 -0.72
C ILE A 81 -7.51 2.89 -1.67
N THR A 82 -8.36 2.07 -2.28
CA THR A 82 -7.94 1.01 -3.23
C THR A 82 -7.26 1.62 -4.45
N ARG A 83 -7.84 2.68 -5.01
CA ARG A 83 -7.31 3.39 -6.17
C ARG A 83 -5.92 3.96 -5.88
N ILE A 84 -5.73 4.63 -4.74
CA ILE A 84 -4.44 5.21 -4.36
C ILE A 84 -3.41 4.11 -4.07
N ASN A 85 -3.78 3.06 -3.33
CA ASN A 85 -2.87 1.94 -3.04
C ASN A 85 -2.35 1.32 -4.34
N LEU A 86 -3.25 0.99 -5.26
CA LEU A 86 -2.90 0.41 -6.55
C LEU A 86 -2.07 1.37 -7.39
N TRP A 87 -2.47 2.64 -7.48
CA TRP A 87 -1.75 3.63 -8.29
C TRP A 87 -0.30 3.77 -7.82
N VAL A 88 -0.06 3.98 -6.52
CA VAL A 88 1.30 4.09 -5.97
C VAL A 88 2.10 2.82 -6.22
N ASN A 89 1.50 1.63 -6.02
CA ASN A 89 2.17 0.36 -6.28
C ASN A 89 2.57 0.16 -7.75
N LYS A 90 1.90 0.82 -8.70
CA LYS A 90 2.21 0.73 -10.14
C LYS A 90 3.11 1.84 -10.64
N THR A 91 3.15 2.99 -9.97
CA THR A 91 3.91 4.15 -10.46
C THR A 91 5.28 4.29 -9.83
N VAL A 92 5.48 3.82 -8.60
CA VAL A 92 6.79 3.84 -7.97
C VAL A 92 7.53 2.57 -8.35
N GLN A 93 8.79 2.72 -8.77
CA GLN A 93 9.73 1.63 -9.01
C GLN A 93 10.44 1.26 -7.70
N PRO A 94 10.46 -0.02 -7.32
CA PRO A 94 11.13 -0.45 -6.09
C PRO A 94 12.65 -0.34 -6.25
N VAL A 95 13.29 0.48 -5.43
CA VAL A 95 14.75 0.66 -5.36
C VAL A 95 15.12 0.85 -3.89
N SER A 96 16.10 0.10 -3.38
CA SER A 96 16.53 0.24 -1.99
C SER A 96 17.21 1.59 -1.75
N ASP A 97 17.15 2.12 -0.53
CA ASP A 97 17.87 3.34 -0.17
C ASP A 97 19.38 3.26 -0.37
N TRP A 98 19.95 2.06 -0.22
CA TRP A 98 21.37 1.88 -0.48
C TRP A 98 21.71 2.07 -1.96
N ASP A 99 20.88 1.53 -2.84
CA ASP A 99 21.08 1.65 -4.28
C ASP A 99 20.68 3.04 -4.80
N HIS A 100 19.73 3.70 -4.13
CA HIS A 100 19.23 5.02 -4.51
C HIS A 100 20.09 6.17 -3.96
N TRP A 101 20.29 6.18 -2.66
CA TRP A 101 20.86 7.30 -1.90
C TRP A 101 22.22 6.97 -1.26
N HIS A 102 22.66 5.71 -1.30
CA HIS A 102 23.87 5.21 -0.63
C HIS A 102 23.85 5.42 0.89
N VAL A 103 22.66 5.37 1.49
CA VAL A 103 22.46 5.39 2.94
C VAL A 103 21.59 4.20 3.36
N ALA A 104 21.56 3.91 4.66
CA ALA A 104 20.88 2.72 5.17
C ALA A 104 19.35 2.85 5.22
N ASP A 105 18.83 4.08 5.44
CA ASP A 105 17.40 4.35 5.64
C ASP A 105 17.15 5.86 5.45
N GLN A 106 16.36 6.23 4.44
CA GLN A 106 16.10 7.58 3.96
C GLN A 106 14.63 7.71 3.55
N TRP A 107 13.80 8.04 4.54
CA TRP A 107 12.38 8.28 4.31
C TRP A 107 12.18 9.56 3.50
N ASP A 108 11.64 9.47 2.29
CA ASP A 108 11.40 10.62 1.43
C ASP A 108 10.11 10.47 0.62
N TYR A 109 9.78 11.51 -0.16
CA TYR A 109 8.79 11.35 -1.21
C TYR A 109 9.48 10.87 -2.48
N PRO A 110 8.99 9.81 -3.15
CA PRO A 110 9.61 9.25 -4.36
C PRO A 110 9.29 10.13 -5.58
N MET A 111 9.81 11.37 -5.59
CA MET A 111 9.51 12.40 -6.59
C MET A 111 10.08 12.07 -7.97
N ASP A 112 11.14 11.26 -8.02
CA ASP A 112 11.74 10.71 -9.24
C ASP A 112 11.12 9.36 -9.65
N GLY A 113 10.11 8.91 -8.91
CA GLY A 113 9.41 7.65 -9.14
C GLY A 113 10.12 6.42 -8.57
N LYS A 114 11.15 6.56 -7.73
CA LYS A 114 11.86 5.45 -7.09
C LYS A 114 11.80 5.53 -5.58
N GLY A 115 11.75 4.39 -4.92
CA GLY A 115 11.80 4.29 -3.47
C GLY A 115 11.55 2.87 -2.99
N ASP A 116 11.53 2.66 -1.68
CA ASP A 116 11.21 1.38 -1.06
C ASP A 116 10.02 1.50 -0.08
N CYS A 117 9.95 0.67 0.97
CA CYS A 117 8.69 0.43 1.67
C CYS A 117 8.09 1.67 2.35
N GLU A 118 8.94 2.49 2.99
CA GLU A 118 8.57 3.74 3.63
C GLU A 118 8.09 4.78 2.63
N ASP A 119 8.76 4.92 1.50
CA ASP A 119 8.46 5.94 0.48
C ASP A 119 7.09 5.69 -0.15
N TYR A 120 6.77 4.40 -0.40
CA TYR A 120 5.44 4.00 -0.85
C TYR A 120 4.39 4.32 0.20
N ALA A 121 4.64 4.00 1.47
CA ALA A 121 3.71 4.26 2.55
C ALA A 121 3.49 5.77 2.78
N LEU A 122 4.55 6.58 2.71
CA LEU A 122 4.52 8.03 2.79
C LEU A 122 3.73 8.65 1.63
N LEU A 123 3.98 8.20 0.39
CA LEU A 123 3.26 8.71 -0.76
C LEU A 123 1.76 8.36 -0.70
N LYS A 124 1.41 7.12 -0.31
CA LYS A 124 0.00 6.73 -0.09
C LYS A 124 -0.65 7.61 0.96
N ARG A 125 0.03 7.83 2.09
CA ARG A 125 -0.44 8.71 3.18
C ARG A 125 -0.70 10.12 2.65
N ARG A 126 0.28 10.73 1.97
CA ARG A 126 0.17 12.09 1.41
C ARG A 126 -1.01 12.22 0.45
N LEU A 127 -1.16 11.27 -0.47
CA LEU A 127 -2.25 11.29 -1.45
C LEU A 127 -3.62 11.12 -0.80
N LEU A 128 -3.74 10.27 0.22
CA LEU A 128 -4.98 10.12 0.98
C LEU A 128 -5.33 11.41 1.74
N ILE A 129 -4.36 12.04 2.42
CA ILE A 129 -4.56 13.33 3.08
C ILE A 129 -5.02 14.39 2.07
N ALA A 130 -4.37 14.45 0.89
CA ALA A 130 -4.76 15.36 -0.19
C ALA A 130 -6.19 15.09 -0.73
N ARG A 131 -6.76 13.91 -0.47
CA ARG A 131 -8.15 13.55 -0.77
C ARG A 131 -9.11 13.77 0.40
N GLY A 132 -8.66 14.44 1.46
CA GLY A 132 -9.48 14.80 2.61
C GLY A 132 -9.62 13.70 3.65
N PHE A 133 -8.80 12.63 3.58
CA PHE A 133 -8.78 11.64 4.64
C PHE A 133 -8.07 12.21 5.89
N PRO A 134 -8.57 11.92 7.10
CA PRO A 134 -7.96 12.44 8.33
C PRO A 134 -6.59 11.80 8.55
N ARG A 135 -5.56 12.63 8.76
CA ARG A 135 -4.21 12.12 9.05
C ARG A 135 -4.15 11.28 10.32
N GLN A 136 -5.05 11.51 11.28
CA GLN A 136 -5.16 10.70 12.51
C GLN A 136 -5.52 9.24 12.24
N ALA A 137 -5.97 8.89 11.04
CA ALA A 137 -6.29 7.53 10.63
C ALA A 137 -5.25 6.91 9.68
N LEU A 138 -4.20 7.65 9.31
CA LEU A 138 -3.21 7.27 8.30
C LEU A 138 -1.83 7.21 8.96
N LEU A 139 -1.53 6.05 9.52
CA LEU A 139 -0.49 5.88 10.52
C LEU A 139 0.70 5.10 9.95
N MET A 140 1.86 5.74 9.89
CA MET A 140 3.10 5.04 9.54
C MET A 140 3.37 3.94 10.57
N THR A 141 3.68 2.75 10.08
CA THR A 141 3.78 1.54 10.89
C THR A 141 5.04 0.77 10.54
N VAL A 142 5.81 0.40 11.55
CA VAL A 142 6.99 -0.45 11.43
C VAL A 142 6.63 -1.87 11.84
N VAL A 143 6.94 -2.82 10.98
CA VAL A 143 6.73 -4.25 11.19
C VAL A 143 8.03 -5.02 10.93
N LYS A 144 8.00 -6.32 11.21
CA LYS A 144 8.93 -7.27 10.63
C LYS A 144 8.21 -8.18 9.65
N ASP A 145 8.83 -8.40 8.50
CA ASP A 145 8.30 -9.28 7.46
C ASP A 145 8.50 -10.77 7.80
N GLU A 146 8.12 -11.66 6.88
CA GLU A 146 8.25 -13.12 7.04
C GLU A 146 9.70 -13.60 7.14
N HIS A 147 10.66 -12.78 6.69
CA HIS A 147 12.10 -13.03 6.80
C HIS A 147 12.71 -12.36 8.04
N ASN A 148 11.87 -11.78 8.91
CA ASN A 148 12.26 -11.01 10.09
C ASN A 148 13.13 -9.77 9.76
N GLU A 149 13.02 -9.26 8.54
CA GLU A 149 13.60 -7.99 8.10
C GLU A 149 12.68 -6.82 8.51
N GLY A 150 13.24 -5.62 8.67
CA GLY A 150 12.43 -4.41 8.86
C GLY A 150 11.55 -4.16 7.63
N HIS A 151 10.35 -3.63 7.86
CA HIS A 151 9.44 -3.22 6.78
C HIS A 151 8.53 -2.09 7.28
N ALA A 152 8.21 -1.15 6.40
CA ALA A 152 7.27 -0.06 6.67
C ALA A 152 5.99 -0.23 5.85
N VAL A 153 4.86 -0.02 6.51
CA VAL A 153 3.52 -0.06 5.90
C VAL A 153 2.67 1.11 6.37
N LEU A 154 1.61 1.40 5.63
CA LEU A 154 0.61 2.36 6.07
C LEU A 154 -0.57 1.63 6.71
N THR A 155 -0.80 1.87 8.00
CA THR A 155 -2.04 1.43 8.65
C THR A 155 -3.13 2.48 8.44
N VAL A 156 -4.27 2.02 7.93
CA VAL A 156 -5.50 2.80 7.76
C VAL A 156 -6.50 2.37 8.82
N LYS A 157 -6.82 3.28 9.74
CA LYS A 157 -7.78 3.03 10.82
C LYS A 157 -9.18 3.52 10.44
N THR A 158 -10.16 2.65 10.61
CA THR A 158 -11.54 2.92 10.21
C THR A 158 -12.52 2.49 11.30
N ASN A 159 -13.79 2.89 11.19
CA ASN A 159 -14.87 2.37 12.01
C ASN A 159 -15.16 0.86 11.81
N HIS A 160 -14.51 0.20 10.85
CA HIS A 160 -14.57 -1.25 10.61
C HIS A 160 -13.30 -1.99 11.03
N GLY A 161 -12.36 -1.32 11.71
CA GLY A 161 -11.07 -1.88 12.13
C GLY A 161 -9.89 -1.32 11.33
N GLU A 162 -8.75 -1.99 11.45
CA GLU A 162 -7.47 -1.54 10.88
C GLU A 162 -7.06 -2.39 9.68
N TYR A 163 -6.66 -1.69 8.61
CA TYR A 163 -6.22 -2.27 7.35
C TYR A 163 -4.81 -1.81 6.98
N ILE A 164 -4.11 -2.63 6.20
CA ILE A 164 -2.74 -2.38 5.79
C ILE A 164 -2.68 -2.12 4.29
N LEU A 165 -2.04 -1.00 3.95
CA LEU A 165 -1.63 -0.65 2.60
C LEU A 165 -0.13 -0.89 2.49
N ASP A 166 0.26 -1.69 1.50
CA ASP A 166 1.59 -2.25 1.38
C ASP A 166 2.10 -2.17 -0.06
N ASN A 167 3.41 -2.02 -0.26
CA ASN A 167 4.03 -2.09 -1.59
C ASN A 167 4.25 -3.53 -2.05
N LEU A 168 4.35 -4.51 -1.14
CA LEU A 168 4.54 -5.92 -1.48
C LEU A 168 3.27 -6.59 -2.04
N THR A 169 2.10 -5.95 -1.91
CA THR A 169 0.84 -6.47 -2.46
C THR A 169 -0.15 -5.36 -2.78
N ASP A 170 -0.89 -5.51 -3.90
CA ASP A 170 -1.97 -4.59 -4.28
C ASP A 170 -3.24 -4.77 -3.41
N LYS A 171 -3.33 -5.89 -2.68
CA LYS A 171 -4.50 -6.19 -1.84
C LYS A 171 -4.43 -5.43 -0.52
N ILE A 172 -5.48 -4.69 -0.21
CA ILE A 172 -5.71 -4.16 1.14
C ILE A 172 -6.15 -5.32 2.03
N LYS A 173 -5.46 -5.52 3.15
CA LYS A 173 -5.72 -6.63 4.07
C LYS A 173 -6.06 -6.10 5.47
N PRO A 174 -6.99 -6.74 6.21
CA PRO A 174 -7.06 -6.57 7.66
C PRO A 174 -5.69 -6.81 8.30
N TRP A 175 -5.29 -5.98 9.28
CA TRP A 175 -3.94 -6.05 9.86
C TRP A 175 -3.59 -7.44 10.41
N ALA A 176 -4.54 -8.10 11.08
CA ALA A 176 -4.40 -9.45 11.63
C ALA A 176 -4.30 -10.57 10.56
N GLN A 177 -4.54 -10.25 9.29
CA GLN A 177 -4.40 -11.19 8.16
C GLN A 177 -3.17 -10.88 7.30
N THR A 178 -2.27 -10.03 7.79
CA THR A 178 -0.94 -9.86 7.22
C THR A 178 0.03 -10.84 7.87
N PRO A 179 1.06 -11.31 7.15
CA PRO A 179 2.02 -12.26 7.71
C PRO A 179 3.09 -11.56 8.56
N TYR A 180 2.78 -10.39 9.11
CA TYR A 180 3.75 -9.51 9.75
C TYR A 180 3.73 -9.62 11.25
N ARG A 181 4.91 -9.39 11.82
CA ARG A 181 5.05 -9.13 13.24
C ARG A 181 5.12 -7.63 13.46
N PHE A 182 4.04 -7.06 13.98
CA PHE A 182 3.98 -5.63 14.26
C PHE A 182 4.95 -5.25 15.39
N VAL A 183 5.57 -4.08 15.26
CA VAL A 183 6.55 -3.57 16.23
C VAL A 183 6.03 -2.28 16.85
N LYS A 184 5.75 -1.27 16.02
CA LYS A 184 5.31 0.05 16.47
C LYS A 184 4.62 0.83 15.36
N ARG A 185 3.85 1.85 15.75
CA ARG A 185 3.08 2.70 14.85
C ARG A 185 2.97 4.10 15.42
N GLN A 186 2.78 5.09 14.56
CA GLN A 186 2.36 6.42 14.99
C GLN A 186 1.08 6.38 15.84
N SER A 187 0.99 7.28 16.82
CA SER A 187 -0.26 7.56 17.51
C SER A 187 -1.23 8.28 16.56
N GLN A 188 -2.54 8.19 16.82
CA GLN A 188 -3.53 8.96 16.05
C GLN A 188 -3.40 10.47 16.29
N SER A 189 -3.08 10.85 17.53
CA SER A 189 -3.11 12.25 17.96
C SER A 189 -1.87 13.04 17.57
N ASN A 190 -0.69 12.42 17.56
CA ASN A 190 0.58 13.11 17.36
C ASN A 190 1.56 12.23 16.56
N GLU A 191 2.03 12.72 15.42
CA GLU A 191 2.90 11.99 14.49
C GLU A 191 4.31 11.74 15.03
N MET A 192 4.72 12.49 16.05
CA MET A 192 5.98 12.32 16.76
C MET A 192 5.88 11.32 17.91
N VAL A 193 4.67 10.92 18.31
CA VAL A 193 4.46 9.89 19.33
C VAL A 193 4.27 8.55 18.64
N TRP A 194 5.11 7.57 19.00
CA TRP A 194 5.05 6.22 18.46
C TRP A 194 4.70 5.23 19.57
N LEU A 195 3.75 4.34 19.31
CA LEU A 195 3.25 3.37 20.27
C LEU A 195 3.66 1.97 19.87
N ARG A 196 4.04 1.15 20.85
CA ARG A 196 4.33 -0.27 20.63
C ARG A 196 3.06 -1.02 20.20
N ILE A 197 3.20 -1.98 19.30
CA ILE A 197 2.16 -2.96 18.98
C ILE A 197 2.69 -4.36 19.29
N GLY A 198 1.91 -5.16 20.01
CA GLY A 198 2.28 -6.53 20.36
C GLY A 198 3.31 -6.64 21.50
N PRO A 199 3.85 -7.86 21.73
CA PRO A 199 4.80 -8.13 22.81
C PRO A 199 6.14 -7.39 22.59
N PRO A 200 6.90 -7.07 23.66
CA PRO A 200 8.19 -6.43 23.54
C PRO A 200 9.13 -7.23 22.62
N THR A 201 9.70 -6.54 21.66
CA THR A 201 10.65 -7.08 20.70
C THR A 201 11.67 -6.00 20.37
N GLN A 202 12.89 -6.39 20.01
CA GLN A 202 13.84 -5.42 19.48
C GLN A 202 13.28 -4.88 18.16
N ALA A 203 12.98 -3.58 18.17
CA ALA A 203 12.57 -2.87 16.96
C ALA A 203 13.73 -2.89 15.96
N PRO A 204 13.45 -3.05 14.66
CA PRO A 204 14.51 -2.91 13.67
C PRO A 204 15.04 -1.47 13.72
N ALA A 205 16.36 -1.32 13.55
CA ALA A 205 16.99 0.00 13.50
C ALA A 205 16.58 0.77 12.24
N TYR A 206 16.37 0.02 11.15
CA TYR A 206 16.02 0.50 9.82
C TYR A 206 14.87 -0.31 9.25
N VAL A 207 14.04 0.30 8.41
CA VAL A 207 12.96 -0.40 7.68
C VAL A 207 13.36 -0.80 6.27
N SER A 208 14.32 -0.09 5.69
CA SER A 208 14.90 -0.36 4.39
C SER A 208 15.75 -1.64 4.45
N ARG A 209 15.72 -2.45 3.39
CA ARG A 209 16.59 -3.63 3.28
C ARG A 209 18.01 -3.18 2.98
N GLY A 210 18.95 -3.45 3.89
CA GLY A 210 20.37 -3.16 3.68
C GLY A 210 20.98 -4.03 2.58
N THR A 211 21.50 -3.38 1.54
CA THR A 211 22.33 -3.91 0.43
C THR A 211 21.69 -4.94 -0.52
N SER A 212 21.83 -4.63 -1.82
CA SER A 212 21.60 -5.48 -2.99
C SER A 212 21.80 -6.97 -2.72
N ARG A 213 20.71 -7.76 -2.76
CA ARG A 213 20.81 -9.18 -3.09
C ARG A 213 21.35 -9.26 -4.52
N THR A 214 22.66 -9.35 -4.69
CA THR A 214 23.24 -9.98 -5.87
C THR A 214 22.63 -11.36 -5.96
N HIS A 215 21.77 -11.57 -6.95
CA HIS A 215 21.39 -12.89 -7.43
C HIS A 215 22.64 -13.63 -7.95
#